data_AF-A0A8D0DXG9-F1
#
_entry.id   AF-A0A8D0DXG9-F1
#
_cell.length_a   1.000
_cell.length_b   1.000
_cell.length_c   1.000
_cell.angle_alpha   90.00
_cell.angle_beta   90.00
_cell.angle_gamma   90.00
#
_symmetry.space_group_name_H-M   'P 1'
#
loop_
_entity.id
_entity.type
_entity.pdbx_description
1 polymer ?
#
loop_
_entity_poly.entity_id
_entity_poly.type
_entity_poly.pdbx_seq_one_letter_code
_entity_poly.pdbx_strand_id
1 'polypeptide(L)' 'MSTSPLEEVKTENNDYINLRVAGQDGFVTEFKIKRCTPLSKLVKAYRV' A
#
# COMPACT_ATOMS: atom_id res chain seq x y z
N MET A 1 -9.55 4.38 -36.01
CA MET A 1 -9.84 3.71 -34.72
C MET A 1 -8.66 2.81 -34.44
N SER A 2 -7.78 3.21 -33.54
CA SER A 2 -6.51 2.50 -33.30
C SER A 2 -6.49 2.14 -31.82
N THR A 3 -6.90 0.91 -31.50
CA THR A 3 -6.79 0.35 -30.16
C THR A 3 -5.35 -0.09 -29.95
N SER A 4 -4.57 0.73 -29.25
CA SER A 4 -3.32 0.29 -28.63
C SER A 4 -3.68 -0.76 -27.55
N PRO A 5 -3.04 -1.93 -27.55
CA PRO A 5 -3.20 -2.85 -26.44
C PRO A 5 -2.58 -2.15 -25.23
N LEU A 6 -3.35 -1.99 -24.16
CA LEU A 6 -2.82 -1.66 -22.84
C LEU A 6 -1.69 -2.66 -22.58
N GLU A 7 -0.46 -2.19 -22.74
CA GLU A 7 0.75 -2.90 -22.34
C GLU A 7 0.48 -3.47 -20.96
N GLU A 8 0.44 -4.80 -20.92
CA GLU A 8 0.40 -5.59 -19.72
C GLU A 8 1.62 -5.20 -18.89
N VAL A 9 1.43 -4.24 -17.99
CA VAL A 9 2.42 -3.81 -17.01
C VAL A 9 2.65 -4.98 -16.06
N LYS A 10 3.53 -5.89 -16.46
CA LYS A 10 4.14 -6.90 -15.61
C LYS A 10 4.95 -6.16 -14.54
N THR A 11 4.31 -5.84 -13.42
CA THR A 11 5.00 -5.30 -12.25
C THR A 11 5.32 -6.45 -11.31
N GLU A 12 6.30 -7.26 -11.70
CA GLU A 12 6.82 -8.33 -10.86
C GLU A 12 7.49 -7.70 -9.61
N ASN A 13 7.00 -8.02 -8.41
CA ASN A 13 7.62 -7.76 -7.10
C ASN A 13 7.58 -6.33 -6.53
N ASN A 14 6.95 -5.36 -7.21
CA ASN A 14 6.71 -4.00 -6.67
C ASN A 14 5.30 -3.86 -6.06
N ASP A 15 4.65 -4.99 -5.77
CA ASP A 15 3.28 -5.07 -5.26
C ASP A 15 3.15 -4.59 -3.83
N TYR A 16 4.24 -4.61 -3.05
CA TYR A 16 4.21 -4.28 -1.63
C TYR A 16 4.97 -3.00 -1.31
N ILE A 17 4.42 -2.18 -0.42
CA ILE A 17 5.08 -1.01 0.15
C ILE A 17 5.30 -1.21 1.65
N ASN A 18 6.42 -0.70 2.15
CA ASN A 18 6.70 -0.63 3.57
C ASN A 18 6.17 0.71 4.11
N LEU A 19 5.38 0.66 5.17
CA LEU A 19 4.80 1.81 5.86
C LEU A 19 5.26 1.76 7.32
N ARG A 20 5.85 2.85 7.80
CA ARG A 20 6.20 3.01 9.22
C ARG A 20 5.23 4.00 9.85
N VAL A 21 4.60 3.59 10.95
CA VAL A 21 3.65 4.39 11.73
C VAL A 21 4.27 4.67 13.09
N ALA A 22 4.43 5.95 13.43
CA ALA A 22 4.86 6.36 14.76
C ALA A 22 3.64 6.63 15.63
N GLY A 23 3.54 5.90 16.76
CA GLY A 23 2.56 6.16 17.79
C GLY A 23 2.96 7.32 18.70
N GLN A 24 1.99 7.84 19.46
CA GLN A 24 2.25 8.91 20.44
C GLN A 24 3.21 8.49 21.56
N ASP A 25 3.23 7.19 21.86
CA ASP A 25 4.15 6.57 22.82
C ASP A 25 5.61 6.48 22.31
N GLY A 26 5.87 6.92 21.07
CA GLY A 26 7.19 6.85 20.45
C GLY A 26 7.53 5.48 19.87
N PHE A 27 6.67 4.47 20.08
CA PHE A 27 6.78 3.20 19.36
C PHE A 27 6.52 3.37 17.86
N VAL A 28 7.36 2.70 17.06
CA VAL A 28 7.22 2.66 15.62
C VAL A 28 6.77 1.26 15.22
N THR A 29 5.64 1.19 14.51
CA THR A 29 5.13 -0.06 13.94
C THR A 29 5.32 -0.05 12.43
N GLU A 30 5.92 -1.11 11.89
CA GLU A 30 6.16 -1.25 10.45
C GLU A 30 5.18 -2.25 9.82
N PHE A 31 4.65 -1.88 8.66
CA PHE A 31 3.71 -2.66 7.87
C PHE A 31 4.27 -2.88 6.47
N LYS A 32 4.15 -4.10 5.95
CA LYS A 32 4.32 -4.39 4.54
C LYS A 32 2.96 -4.68 3.92
N ILE A 33 2.45 -3.77 3.10
CA ILE A 33 1.09 -3.89 2.52
C ILE A 33 1.13 -3.92 1.01
N LYS A 34 0.17 -4.62 0.39
CA LYS A 34 -0.01 -4.54 -1.06
C LYS A 34 -0.45 -3.13 -1.46
N ARG A 35 0.10 -2.57 -2.54
CA ARG A 35 -0.25 -1.24 -3.10
C ARG A 35 -1.71 -1.12 -3.52
N CYS A 36 -2.35 -2.24 -3.89
CA CYS A 36 -3.77 -2.29 -4.18
C CYS A 36 -4.66 -2.21 -2.93
N THR A 37 -4.08 -2.26 -1.72
CA THR A 37 -4.83 -2.18 -0.47
C THR A 37 -5.13 -0.72 -0.16
N PRO A 38 -6.40 -0.33 0.02
CA PRO A 38 -6.74 1.03 0.40
C PRO A 38 -6.25 1.35 1.82
N LEU A 39 -5.44 2.39 1.96
CA LEU A 39 -4.89 2.86 3.24
C LEU A 39 -5.96 3.21 4.27
N SER A 40 -7.19 3.54 3.82
CA SER A 40 -8.32 3.82 4.71
C SER A 40 -8.70 2.63 5.61
N LYS A 41 -8.42 1.38 5.20
CA LYS A 41 -8.59 0.20 6.06
C LYS A 41 -7.62 0.22 7.25
N LEU A 42 -6.37 0.60 7.01
CA LEU A 42 -5.35 0.72 8.06
C LEU A 42 -5.70 1.85 9.03
N VAL A 43 -6.02 3.04 8.51
CA VAL A 43 -6.38 4.19 9.36
C VAL A 43 -7.58 3.88 10.25
N LYS A 44 -8.58 3.14 9.73
CA LYS A 44 -9.72 2.69 10.55
C LYS A 44 -9.34 1.66 11.62
N ALA A 45 -8.43 0.73 11.32
CA ALA A 45 -7.98 -0.25 12.31
C ALA A 45 -7.16 0.39 13.45
N TYR A 46 -6.50 1.51 13.17
CA TYR A 46 -5.73 2.29 14.14
C TYR A 46 -6.53 3.37 14.86
N ARG A 47 -7.68 3.75 14.30
CA ARG A 47 -8.61 4.65 14.95
C ARG A 47 -9.35 3.87 16.02
N VAL A 48 -8.88 4.03 17.26
CA VAL A 48 -9.57 3.62 18.49
C VAL A 48 -10.99 4.19 18.49
#